data_AF-A0A9D6L040-F1
#
_entry.id   AF-A0A9D6L040-F1
#
_cell.length_a   1.000
_cell.length_b   1.000
_cell.length_c   1.000
_cell.angle_alpha   90.00
_cell.angle_beta   90.00
_cell.angle_gamma   90.00
#
_symmetry.space_group_name_H-M   'P 1'
#
loop_
_entity.id
_entity.type
_entity.pdbx_description
1 polymer ?
#
loop_
_entity_poly.entity_id
_entity_poly.type
_entity_poly.pdbx_seq_one_letter_code
_entity_poly.pdbx_strand_id
1 'polypeptide(L)'
;MRNALFALGLMLLLAACETTSGGGDHPSAVETRRGAWDLGDWRSATASATLGQFQSAVAARYGVGSSLNAAVADLRRNDFTCAENNDTTGRGTPPVEICRKTLTEETCTGTWQVHFFDVRGDTHIARVRALFDRRCGREGLLGGPS
;
A
#
# COMPACT_ATOMS: atom_id res chain seq x y z
N MET A 1 -33.47 -8.89 74.84
CA MET A 1 -32.77 -8.95 73.54
C MET A 1 -33.73 -8.41 72.49
N ARG A 2 -33.63 -7.13 72.13
CA ARG A 2 -34.67 -6.40 71.38
C ARG A 2 -34.04 -5.33 70.50
N ASN A 3 -33.73 -5.70 69.25
CA ASN A 3 -33.40 -4.78 68.16
C ASN A 3 -34.20 -5.31 66.95
N ALA A 4 -35.41 -4.84 66.65
CA ALA A 4 -35.76 -3.59 65.98
C ALA A 4 -35.11 -3.47 64.58
N LEU A 5 -35.94 -3.82 63.57
CA LEU A 5 -36.21 -3.13 62.30
C LEU A 5 -35.04 -2.39 61.61
N PHE A 6 -34.83 -2.64 60.32
CA PHE A 6 -35.20 -1.70 59.24
C PHE A 6 -34.88 -2.31 57.88
N ALA A 7 -35.94 -2.59 57.11
CA ALA A 7 -35.88 -2.76 55.68
C ALA A 7 -35.77 -1.37 55.03
N LEU A 8 -34.73 -1.14 54.23
CA LEU A 8 -34.72 -0.04 53.27
C LEU A 8 -34.12 -0.56 51.97
N GLY A 9 -34.96 -0.62 50.95
CA GLY A 9 -34.53 -0.79 49.57
C GLY A 9 -33.81 0.45 49.08
N LEU A 10 -32.80 0.23 48.25
CA LEU A 10 -32.28 1.26 47.36
C LEU A 10 -31.89 0.58 46.05
N MET A 11 -32.77 0.74 45.06
CA MET A 11 -32.43 0.56 43.66
C MET A 11 -31.28 1.51 43.33
N LEU A 12 -30.11 0.98 42.95
CA LEU A 12 -29.14 1.71 42.15
C LEU A 12 -28.96 0.98 40.82
N LEU A 13 -29.69 1.49 39.84
CA LEU A 13 -29.32 1.41 38.43
C LEU A 13 -28.04 2.21 38.24
N LEU A 14 -26.89 1.55 38.34
CA LEU A 14 -25.64 2.07 37.78
C LEU A 14 -25.63 1.69 36.31
N ALA A 15 -25.99 2.67 35.48
CA ALA A 15 -25.59 2.71 34.09
C ALA A 15 -24.06 2.66 34.03
N ALA A 16 -23.50 1.50 33.75
CA ALA A 16 -22.12 1.38 33.32
C ALA A 16 -22.04 1.97 31.90
N CYS A 17 -21.75 3.27 31.84
CA CYS A 17 -21.18 3.89 30.68
C CYS A 17 -19.76 3.33 30.56
N GLU A 18 -19.60 2.20 29.84
CA GLU A 18 -18.27 1.75 29.43
C GLU A 18 -17.78 2.70 28.33
N THR A 19 -17.26 3.84 28.77
CA THR A 19 -16.39 4.68 27.96
C THR A 19 -15.12 3.88 27.73
N THR A 20 -15.09 3.07 26.66
CA THR A 20 -13.85 2.45 26.20
C THR A 20 -12.99 3.53 25.53
N SER A 21 -12.17 4.17 26.35
CA SER A 21 -11.11 5.06 25.89
C SER A 21 -9.84 4.64 26.62
N GLY A 22 -9.03 3.81 25.97
CA GLY A 22 -7.70 3.50 26.45
C GLY A 22 -7.05 2.32 25.78
N GLY A 23 -6.12 2.61 24.87
CA GLY A 23 -4.96 1.73 24.67
C GLY A 23 -4.78 1.21 23.25
N GLY A 24 -4.28 2.09 22.37
CA GLY A 24 -3.45 1.78 21.21
C GLY A 24 -3.68 0.42 20.54
N ASP A 25 -4.59 0.40 19.56
CA ASP A 25 -4.40 -0.49 18.42
C ASP A 25 -3.13 -0.03 17.69
N HIS A 26 -2.00 -0.59 18.09
CA HIS A 26 -0.99 -0.92 17.10
C HIS A 26 -1.76 -1.63 15.98
N PRO A 27 -1.78 -1.15 14.73
CA PRO A 27 -2.35 -1.94 13.66
C PRO A 27 -1.61 -3.27 13.69
N SER A 28 -2.34 -4.32 14.09
CA SER A 28 -1.84 -5.69 14.16
C SER A 28 -1.03 -5.94 12.90
N ALA A 29 0.25 -6.23 13.14
CA ALA A 29 1.26 -6.35 12.14
C ALA A 29 0.75 -7.17 10.95
N VAL A 30 0.60 -6.51 9.80
CA VAL A 30 0.93 -6.96 8.44
C VAL A 30 0.85 -8.48 8.25
N GLU A 31 -0.24 -9.09 8.70
CA GLU A 31 -0.53 -10.48 8.40
C GLU A 31 -1.24 -10.43 7.07
N THR A 32 -0.45 -10.58 6.01
CA THR A 32 -1.00 -11.21 4.81
C THR A 32 -2.04 -10.36 4.09
N ARG A 33 -1.71 -9.10 3.75
CA ARG A 33 -2.23 -8.54 2.48
C ARG A 33 -1.58 -9.35 1.34
N ARG A 34 -1.98 -10.62 1.18
CA ARG A 34 -1.72 -11.48 0.02
C ARG A 34 -2.96 -11.53 -0.88
N GLY A 35 -3.80 -10.50 -0.82
CA GLY A 35 -4.88 -10.30 -1.76
C GLY A 35 -4.37 -9.73 -3.08
N ALA A 36 -5.22 -9.81 -4.10
CA ALA A 36 -5.01 -9.16 -5.39
C ALA A 36 -4.65 -7.68 -5.19
N TRP A 37 -3.79 -7.16 -6.07
CA TRP A 37 -3.54 -5.72 -6.10
C TRP A 37 -4.79 -4.96 -6.56
N ASP A 38 -5.31 -4.11 -5.68
CA ASP A 38 -6.27 -3.09 -6.08
C ASP A 38 -5.52 -1.94 -6.75
N LEU A 39 -5.74 -1.78 -8.05
CA LEU A 39 -5.17 -0.70 -8.85
C LEU A 39 -6.10 0.54 -8.89
N GLY A 40 -7.22 0.47 -8.17
CA GLY A 40 -8.24 1.50 -8.09
C GLY A 40 -8.98 1.71 -9.42
N ASP A 41 -9.87 2.70 -9.43
CA ASP A 41 -10.51 3.16 -10.66
C ASP A 41 -9.57 4.11 -11.43
N TRP A 42 -8.46 3.56 -11.90
CA TRP A 42 -7.42 4.29 -12.64
C TRP A 42 -7.92 4.90 -13.96
N ARG A 43 -9.14 4.57 -14.40
CA ARG A 43 -9.75 5.10 -15.63
C ARG A 43 -10.36 6.47 -15.39
N SER A 44 -11.09 6.63 -14.28
CA SER A 44 -11.79 7.86 -13.95
C SER A 44 -10.98 8.80 -13.04
N ALA A 45 -10.10 8.24 -12.19
CA ALA A 45 -9.29 9.02 -11.26
C ALA A 45 -8.27 9.90 -11.99
N THR A 46 -7.68 10.89 -11.32
CA THR A 46 -6.51 11.59 -11.86
C THR A 46 -5.26 10.73 -11.74
N ALA A 47 -4.27 10.91 -12.62
CA ALA A 47 -3.02 10.15 -12.54
C ALA A 47 -2.33 10.30 -11.17
N SER A 48 -2.36 11.51 -10.59
CA SER A 48 -1.81 11.78 -9.26
C SER A 48 -2.57 11.07 -8.14
N ALA A 49 -3.90 10.97 -8.24
CA ALA A 49 -4.70 10.24 -7.26
C ALA A 49 -4.41 8.73 -7.33
N THR A 50 -4.35 8.16 -8.53
CA THR A 50 -3.96 6.76 -8.74
C THR A 50 -2.54 6.50 -8.23
N LEU A 51 -1.59 7.39 -8.52
CA LEU A 51 -0.23 7.29 -8.00
C LEU A 51 -0.19 7.33 -6.47
N GLY A 52 -0.91 8.25 -5.83
CA GLY A 52 -0.94 8.38 -4.38
C GLY A 52 -1.52 7.14 -3.68
N GLN A 53 -2.60 6.57 -4.23
CA GLN A 53 -3.15 5.31 -3.74
C GLN A 53 -2.16 4.16 -3.93
N PHE A 54 -1.53 4.06 -5.10
CA PHE A 54 -0.55 3.01 -5.39
C PHE A 54 0.69 3.10 -4.50
N GLN A 55 1.21 4.31 -4.26
CA GLN A 55 2.30 4.56 -3.32
C GLN A 55 1.94 4.12 -1.90
N SER A 56 0.72 4.41 -1.46
CA SER A 56 0.24 4.01 -0.12
C SER A 56 0.10 2.50 -0.01
N ALA A 57 -0.41 1.84 -1.05
CA ALA A 57 -0.53 0.38 -1.11
C ALA A 57 0.84 -0.31 -1.09
N VAL A 58 1.80 0.19 -1.88
CA VAL A 58 3.19 -0.29 -1.91
C VAL A 58 3.88 -0.12 -0.56
N ALA A 59 3.84 1.08 0.02
CA ALA A 59 4.50 1.36 1.30
C ALA A 59 3.93 0.51 2.45
N ALA A 60 2.63 0.26 2.43
CA ALA A 60 1.97 -0.57 3.44
C ALA A 60 2.22 -2.08 3.27
N ARG A 61 2.64 -2.53 2.08
CA ARG A 61 2.91 -3.95 1.78
C ARG A 61 4.39 -4.30 1.83
N TYR A 62 5.26 -3.35 1.47
CA TYR A 62 6.71 -3.53 1.42
C TYR A 62 7.42 -2.46 2.26
N GLY A 63 7.85 -2.86 3.45
CA GLY A 63 8.61 -2.02 4.36
C GLY A 63 10.13 -2.21 4.21
N VAL A 64 10.89 -1.25 4.74
CA VAL A 64 12.35 -1.38 4.89
C VAL A 64 12.68 -2.64 5.71
N GLY A 65 13.72 -3.35 5.31
CA GLY A 65 14.14 -4.61 5.93
C GLY A 65 13.31 -5.83 5.52
N SER A 66 12.29 -5.67 4.67
CA SER A 66 11.56 -6.82 4.11
C SER A 66 12.42 -7.53 3.06
N SER A 67 12.20 -8.84 2.89
CA SER A 67 12.88 -9.63 1.85
C SER A 67 12.50 -9.15 0.45
N LEU A 68 13.50 -8.81 -0.35
CA LEU A 68 13.33 -8.43 -1.76
C LEU A 68 12.71 -9.58 -2.56
N ASN A 69 13.26 -10.80 -2.42
CA ASN A 69 12.77 -11.99 -3.12
C ASN A 69 11.29 -12.27 -2.82
N ALA A 70 10.86 -12.09 -1.57
CA ALA A 70 9.46 -12.26 -1.19
C ALA A 70 8.55 -11.20 -1.85
N ALA A 71 8.99 -9.94 -1.89
CA ALA A 71 8.26 -8.85 -2.54
C ALA A 71 8.15 -9.05 -4.06
N VAL A 72 9.23 -9.48 -4.72
CA VAL A 72 9.25 -9.79 -6.16
C VAL A 72 8.34 -10.97 -6.47
N ALA A 73 8.42 -12.05 -5.70
CA ALA A 73 7.54 -13.20 -5.87
C ALA A 73 6.06 -12.82 -5.69
N ASP A 74 5.78 -11.91 -4.75
CA ASP A 74 4.45 -11.39 -4.52
C ASP A 74 3.91 -10.55 -5.68
N LEU A 75 4.71 -9.63 -6.22
CA LEU A 75 4.35 -8.87 -7.41
C LEU A 75 4.15 -9.76 -8.63
N ARG A 76 5.01 -10.77 -8.84
CA ARG A 76 4.86 -11.75 -9.92
C ARG A 76 3.56 -12.55 -9.82
N ARG A 77 3.14 -12.95 -8.61
CA ARG A 77 1.82 -13.57 -8.38
C ARG A 77 0.64 -12.65 -8.72
N ASN A 78 0.89 -11.36 -8.86
CA ASN A 78 -0.11 -10.34 -9.20
C ASN A 78 0.13 -9.76 -10.61
N ASP A 79 0.73 -10.55 -11.49
CA ASP A 79 0.98 -10.26 -12.91
C ASP A 79 1.91 -9.06 -13.18
N PHE A 80 2.74 -8.69 -12.21
CA PHE A 80 3.85 -7.79 -12.51
C PHE A 80 4.99 -8.59 -13.14
N THR A 81 5.54 -8.06 -14.21
CA THR A 81 6.81 -8.53 -14.79
C THR A 81 7.96 -7.85 -14.07
N CYS A 82 8.84 -8.61 -13.43
CA CYS A 82 9.98 -8.09 -12.68
C CYS A 82 11.30 -8.45 -13.35
N ALA A 83 12.18 -7.47 -13.46
CA ALA A 83 13.54 -7.65 -13.96
C ALA A 83 14.56 -6.92 -13.06
N GLU A 84 15.71 -7.56 -12.90
CA GLU A 84 16.90 -6.94 -12.31
C GLU A 84 17.31 -5.75 -13.17
N ASN A 85 17.72 -4.67 -12.50
CA ASN A 85 18.23 -3.49 -13.17
C ASN A 85 19.75 -3.45 -13.05
N ASN A 86 20.40 -3.69 -14.17
CA ASN A 86 21.86 -3.71 -14.30
C ASN A 86 22.42 -2.35 -14.76
N ASP A 87 21.66 -1.26 -14.59
CA ASP A 87 22.09 0.07 -15.00
C ASP A 87 23.30 0.54 -14.17
N THR A 88 24.45 0.65 -14.82
CA THR A 88 25.71 1.14 -14.26
C THR A 88 26.01 2.59 -14.62
N THR A 89 25.07 3.33 -15.23
CA THR A 89 25.32 4.66 -15.82
C THR A 89 25.56 5.79 -14.80
N GLY A 90 25.59 5.48 -13.49
CA GLY A 90 26.15 6.36 -12.46
C GLY A 90 25.28 7.55 -12.01
N ARG A 91 24.00 7.64 -12.44
CA ARG A 91 23.08 8.68 -11.95
C ARG A 91 22.33 8.23 -10.70
N GLY A 92 22.95 8.46 -9.54
CA GLY A 92 22.39 8.08 -8.24
C GLY A 92 22.36 6.56 -8.02
N THR A 93 21.79 6.11 -6.91
CA THR A 93 21.63 4.67 -6.64
C THR A 93 20.49 4.13 -7.52
N PRO A 94 20.78 3.25 -8.49
CA PRO A 94 19.73 2.64 -9.30
C PRO A 94 18.87 1.71 -8.44
N PRO A 95 17.60 1.48 -8.80
CA PRO A 95 16.89 0.34 -8.24
C PRO A 95 17.62 -0.94 -8.63
N VAL A 96 17.59 -1.96 -7.78
CA VAL A 96 18.16 -3.28 -8.05
C VAL A 96 17.15 -4.18 -8.78
N GLU A 97 15.86 -3.93 -8.58
CA GLU A 97 14.78 -4.65 -9.23
C GLU A 97 13.64 -3.69 -9.60
N ILE A 98 13.11 -3.85 -10.80
CA ILE A 98 11.98 -3.10 -11.32
C ILE A 98 10.86 -4.08 -11.69
N CYS A 99 9.73 -3.98 -11.00
CA CYS A 99 8.51 -4.71 -11.31
C CYS A 99 7.51 -3.80 -12.02
N ARG A 100 6.96 -4.23 -13.15
CA ARG A 100 6.00 -3.46 -13.96
C ARG A 100 4.75 -4.27 -14.27
N LYS A 101 3.58 -3.64 -14.14
CA LYS A 101 2.31 -4.13 -14.68
C LYS A 101 1.75 -3.09 -15.62
N THR A 102 1.22 -3.54 -16.76
CA THR A 102 0.57 -2.68 -17.74
C THR A 102 -0.81 -3.25 -18.01
N LEU A 103 -1.82 -2.39 -17.91
CA LEU A 103 -3.19 -2.73 -18.30
C LEU A 103 -3.61 -1.78 -19.41
N THR A 104 -4.19 -2.34 -20.46
CA THR A 104 -4.73 -1.58 -21.59
C THR A 104 -6.22 -1.90 -21.68
N GLU A 105 -7.04 -0.86 -21.59
CA GLU A 105 -8.48 -0.95 -21.77
C GLU A 105 -8.92 0.16 -22.72
N GLU A 106 -9.70 -0.23 -23.74
CA GLU A 106 -10.15 0.66 -24.81
C GLU A 106 -8.97 1.40 -25.47
N THR A 107 -8.81 2.69 -25.16
CA THR A 107 -7.73 3.56 -25.68
C THR A 107 -6.76 4.03 -24.59
N CYS A 108 -6.93 3.55 -23.35
CA CYS A 108 -6.13 3.93 -22.20
C CYS A 108 -5.19 2.81 -21.79
N THR A 109 -3.92 3.14 -21.59
CA THR A 109 -2.89 2.27 -21.04
C THR A 109 -2.42 2.84 -19.70
N GLY A 110 -2.65 2.08 -18.63
CA GLY A 110 -2.07 2.34 -17.31
C GLY A 110 -0.80 1.49 -17.12
N THR A 111 0.27 2.09 -16.62
CA THR A 111 1.52 1.40 -16.29
C THR A 111 1.92 1.68 -14.85
N TRP A 112 1.95 0.63 -14.03
CA TRP A 112 2.40 0.67 -12.64
C TRP A 112 3.81 0.10 -12.56
N GLN A 113 4.68 0.76 -11.81
CA GLN A 113 6.03 0.25 -11.54
C GLN A 113 6.36 0.32 -10.05
N VAL A 114 7.01 -0.73 -9.56
CA VAL A 114 7.60 -0.78 -8.22
C VAL A 114 9.10 -0.93 -8.38
N HIS A 115 9.83 0.05 -7.88
CA HIS A 115 11.29 0.11 -7.90
C HIS A 115 11.79 -0.24 -6.51
N PHE A 116 12.55 -1.32 -6.39
CA PHE A 116 13.19 -1.71 -5.15
C PHE A 116 14.65 -1.29 -5.15
N PHE A 117 15.09 -0.77 -4.01
CA PHE A 117 16.49 -0.48 -3.72
C PHE A 117 16.87 -1.38 -2.56
N ASP A 118 18.04 -2.00 -2.61
CA ASP A 118 18.52 -2.83 -1.53
C ASP A 118 19.54 -2.11 -0.63
N VAL A 119 19.79 -2.71 0.53
CA VAL A 119 20.95 -2.35 1.33
C VAL A 119 22.13 -3.13 0.76
N ARG A 120 22.87 -2.55 -0.19
CA ARG A 120 24.21 -3.00 -0.59
C ARG A 120 24.35 -4.52 -0.86
N GLY A 121 23.41 -5.14 -1.57
CA GLY A 121 23.48 -6.57 -1.92
C GLY A 121 22.93 -7.53 -0.87
N ASP A 122 22.35 -7.04 0.23
CA ASP A 122 21.86 -7.90 1.32
C ASP A 122 20.48 -8.54 1.02
N THR A 123 19.93 -8.38 -0.19
CA THR A 123 18.61 -8.91 -0.61
C THR A 123 17.43 -8.42 0.24
N HIS A 124 17.62 -7.35 1.02
CA HIS A 124 16.59 -6.70 1.83
C HIS A 124 16.30 -5.30 1.30
N ILE A 125 15.04 -4.91 1.33
CA ILE A 125 14.57 -3.62 0.82
C ILE A 125 15.11 -2.50 1.71
N ALA A 126 15.94 -1.62 1.16
CA ALA A 126 16.35 -0.34 1.78
C ALA A 126 15.29 0.74 1.57
N ARG A 127 14.68 0.73 0.39
CA ARG A 127 13.67 1.70 -0.03
C ARG A 127 12.84 1.09 -1.14
N VAL A 128 11.58 1.52 -1.22
CA VAL A 128 10.69 1.21 -2.33
C VAL A 128 10.15 2.50 -2.93
N ARG A 129 9.97 2.55 -4.24
CA ARG A 129 9.34 3.67 -4.94
C ARG A 129 8.30 3.15 -5.91
N ALA A 130 7.07 3.63 -5.76
CA ALA A 130 5.98 3.34 -6.67
C ALA A 130 5.84 4.45 -7.72
N LEU A 131 5.61 4.08 -8.97
CA LEU A 131 5.39 4.98 -10.09
C LEU A 131 4.13 4.54 -10.85
N PHE A 132 3.46 5.51 -11.47
CA PHE A 132 2.30 5.29 -12.31
C PHE A 132 2.36 6.24 -13.50
N ASP A 133 2.12 5.71 -14.68
CA ASP A 133 1.97 6.45 -15.94
C ASP A 133 0.64 6.05 -16.58
N ARG A 134 -0.09 7.01 -17.15
CA ARG A 134 -1.33 6.76 -17.88
C ARG A 134 -1.28 7.46 -19.23
N ARG A 135 -1.63 6.73 -20.28
CA ARG A 135 -1.71 7.25 -21.65
C ARG A 135 -3.05 6.88 -22.25
N CYS A 136 -3.87 7.87 -22.59
CA CYS A 136 -5.21 7.67 -23.13
C CYS A 136 -5.34 8.30 -24.52
N GLY A 137 -5.84 7.55 -25.50
CA GLY A 137 -6.20 8.05 -26.83
C GLY A 137 -5.09 8.86 -27.54
N ARG A 138 -5.49 9.78 -28.42
CA ARG A 138 -4.60 10.68 -29.19
C ARG A 138 -4.01 11.81 -28.33
N GLU A 139 -3.67 11.56 -27.07
CA GLU A 139 -2.82 12.46 -26.29
C GLU A 139 -1.37 12.42 -26.83
N GLY A 140 -1.23 13.02 -28.01
CA GLY A 140 -0.05 13.67 -28.54
C GLY A 140 1.24 12.87 -28.54
N LEU A 141 1.47 12.10 -29.60
CA LEU A 141 2.72 12.28 -30.31
C LEU A 141 2.74 13.72 -30.87
N LEU A 142 3.07 14.71 -30.03
CA LEU A 142 3.14 16.17 -30.31
C LEU A 142 1.87 16.95 -29.94
N GLY A 143 1.96 17.75 -28.88
CA GLY A 143 0.98 18.76 -28.51
C GLY A 143 0.98 19.94 -29.48
N GLY A 144 0.02 19.96 -30.40
CA GLY A 144 -0.36 21.13 -31.19
C GLY A 144 -1.79 21.54 -30.85
N PRO A 145 -2.09 22.85 -30.71
CA PRO A 145 -3.42 23.32 -30.34
C PRO A 145 -4.43 23.15 -31.49
N SER A 146 -5.67 22.84 -31.12
CA SER A 146 -6.86 22.98 -31.97
C SER A 146 -7.25 24.44 -32.14
#